data_AF-A0A8D5U1N4-F1
#
_entry.id   AF-A0A8D5U1N4-F1
#
_cell.length_a   1.000
_cell.length_b   1.000
_cell.length_c   1.000
_cell.angle_alpha   90.00
_cell.angle_beta   90.00
_cell.angle_gamma   90.00
#
_symmetry.space_group_name_H-M   'P 1'
#
loop_
_entity.id
_entity.type
_entity.pdbx_description
1 polymer ?
#
loop_
_entity_poly.entity_id
_entity_poly.type
_entity_poly.pdbx_seq_one_letter_code
_entity_poly.pdbx_strand_id
1 'polypeptide(L)'
;MASEKDKRKIQQSIKEKYGLNLEGKLEIGKEKKQTFYIFDGSVLFFSEEMIPLVCTAMKYPLSIGYVTVDEGAAKALIRGADLFAPGIRDYQCKCLPGEIILAKYNDRPLSILRVVPNAPEVRTNKKGKFAENIHHISDELWNSFCRGSA
;
A
#
# COMPACT_ATOMS: atom_id res chain seq x y z
N MET A 1 18.87 -3.64 18.26
CA MET A 1 17.66 -4.49 18.35
C MET A 1 16.53 -3.66 18.93
N ALA A 2 15.33 -3.68 18.35
CA ALA A 2 14.17 -3.00 18.91
C ALA A 2 13.76 -3.66 20.24
N SER A 3 13.36 -2.86 21.24
CA SER A 3 12.94 -3.39 22.54
C SER A 3 11.64 -4.19 22.40
N GLU A 4 11.39 -5.15 23.29
CA GLU A 4 10.12 -5.91 23.31
C GLU A 4 8.89 -4.99 23.43
N LYS A 5 9.04 -3.83 24.08
CA LYS A 5 7.98 -2.83 24.19
C LYS A 5 7.70 -2.14 22.84
N ASP A 6 8.72 -1.91 22.02
CA ASP A 6 8.56 -1.28 20.72
C ASP A 6 7.95 -2.25 19.70
N LYS A 7 8.31 -3.54 19.77
CA LYS A 7 7.71 -4.58 18.91
C LYS A 7 6.20 -4.69 19.10
N ARG A 8 5.75 -4.77 20.37
CA ARG A 8 4.32 -4.84 20.69
C ARG A 8 3.56 -3.62 20.19
N LYS A 9 4.13 -2.41 20.33
CA LYS A 9 3.53 -1.19 19.79
C LYS A 9 3.39 -1.24 18.27
N ILE A 10 4.42 -1.70 17.56
CA ILE A 10 4.38 -1.82 16.10
C ILE A 10 3.30 -2.81 15.66
N GLN A 11 3.25 -4.00 16.27
CA GLN A 11 2.22 -5.00 15.98
C GLN A 11 0.81 -4.46 16.24
N GLN A 12 0.62 -3.75 17.36
CA GLN A 12 -0.65 -3.12 17.69
C GLN A 12 -1.04 -2.06 16.64
N SER A 13 -0.12 -1.19 16.24
CA SER A 13 -0.37 -0.19 15.20
C SER A 13 -0.73 -0.81 13.86
N ILE A 14 -0.07 -1.91 13.47
CA ILE A 14 -0.39 -2.66 12.23
C ILE A 14 -1.79 -3.25 12.32
N LYS A 15 -2.15 -3.84 13.46
CA LYS A 15 -3.48 -4.39 13.70
C LYS A 15 -4.56 -3.32 13.63
N GLU A 16 -4.34 -2.16 14.23
CA GLU A 16 -5.29 -1.05 14.20
C GLU A 16 -5.43 -0.44 12.79
N LYS A 17 -4.32 -0.28 12.07
CA LYS A 17 -4.30 0.38 10.76
C LYS A 17 -4.77 -0.51 9.63
N TYR A 18 -4.46 -1.80 9.68
CA TYR A 18 -4.68 -2.74 8.57
C TYR A 18 -5.52 -3.97 8.94
N GLY A 19 -6.00 -4.07 10.17
CA GLY A 19 -6.76 -5.25 10.64
C GLY A 19 -5.92 -6.54 10.68
N LEU A 20 -4.60 -6.44 10.56
CA LEU A 20 -3.72 -7.58 10.39
C LEU A 20 -3.03 -7.94 11.71
N ASN A 21 -3.26 -9.16 12.21
CA ASN A 21 -2.52 -9.69 13.36
C ASN A 21 -1.30 -10.47 12.87
N LEU A 22 -0.11 -9.90 13.05
CA LEU A 22 1.15 -10.56 12.72
C LEU A 22 1.84 -11.08 13.97
N GLU A 23 2.02 -12.38 14.01
CA GLU A 23 2.81 -13.08 15.03
C GLU A 23 4.23 -13.34 14.50
N GLY A 24 5.13 -13.80 15.38
CA GLY A 24 6.50 -14.15 15.01
C GLY A 24 7.55 -13.08 15.29
N LYS A 25 8.74 -13.28 14.72
CA LYS A 25 9.92 -12.45 14.97
C LYS A 25 9.87 -11.18 14.13
N LEU A 26 9.71 -10.04 14.81
CA LEU A 26 9.81 -8.71 14.20
C LEU A 26 11.24 -8.17 14.26
N GLU A 27 11.76 -7.80 13.10
CA GLU A 27 13.00 -7.05 12.91
C GLU A 27 12.74 -5.74 12.16
N ILE A 28 13.54 -4.71 12.44
CA ILE A 28 13.45 -3.41 11.79
C ILE A 28 14.76 -3.16 11.05
N GLY A 29 14.67 -3.11 9.73
CA GLY A 29 15.77 -2.72 8.85
C GLY A 29 15.72 -1.23 8.55
N LYS A 30 16.88 -0.57 8.49
CA LYS A 30 16.99 0.81 8.01
C LYS A 30 18.03 0.88 6.91
N GLU A 31 17.63 1.39 5.76
CA GLU A 31 18.52 1.60 4.62
C GLU A 31 18.31 3.00 4.05
N LYS A 32 19.38 3.81 4.02
CA LYS A 32 19.33 5.24 3.65
C LYS A 32 18.26 5.99 4.46
N LYS A 33 17.15 6.37 3.82
CA LYS A 33 16.00 7.06 4.42
C LYS A 33 14.74 6.18 4.51
N GLN A 34 14.89 4.88 4.25
CA GLN A 34 13.80 3.91 4.27
C GLN A 34 13.88 3.04 5.52
N THR A 35 12.74 2.85 6.18
CA THR A 35 12.56 1.87 7.26
C THR A 35 11.78 0.69 6.71
N PHE A 36 12.15 -0.53 7.10
CA PHE A 36 11.51 -1.79 6.70
C PHE A 36 11.12 -2.59 7.92
N TYR A 37 9.94 -3.21 7.89
CA TYR A 37 9.42 -4.08 8.94
C TYR A 37 9.39 -5.51 8.42
N ILE A 38 10.23 -6.34 9.05
CA ILE A 38 10.51 -7.71 8.64
C ILE A 38 9.86 -8.63 9.65
N PHE A 39 8.96 -9.50 9.18
CA PHE A 39 8.32 -10.54 9.98
C PHE A 39 8.76 -11.91 9.47
N ASP A 40 9.39 -12.69 10.33
CA ASP A 40 9.91 -14.03 10.03
C ASP A 40 10.72 -14.08 8.72
N GLY A 41 11.60 -13.09 8.54
CA GLY A 41 12.47 -12.97 7.36
C GLY A 41 11.81 -12.36 6.11
N SER A 42 10.50 -12.06 6.14
CA SER A 42 9.79 -11.41 5.04
C SER A 42 9.59 -9.92 5.32
N VAL A 43 10.02 -9.04 4.42
CA VAL A 43 9.65 -7.61 4.49
C VAL A 43 8.17 -7.49 4.14
N LEU A 44 7.38 -6.89 5.02
CA LEU A 44 5.94 -6.70 4.79
C LEU A 44 5.52 -5.23 4.72
N PHE A 45 6.24 -4.35 5.40
CA PHE A 45 5.94 -2.92 5.39
C PHE A 45 7.21 -2.11 5.22
N PHE A 46 7.07 -0.91 4.65
CA PHE A 46 8.15 0.06 4.46
C PHE A 46 7.71 1.46 4.92
N SER A 47 8.67 2.37 5.06
CA SER A 47 8.48 3.74 5.57
C SER A 47 8.13 3.79 7.05
N GLU A 48 8.41 4.89 7.75
CA GLU A 48 8.03 5.06 9.15
C GLU A 48 6.50 5.01 9.36
N GLU A 49 5.73 5.28 8.30
CA GLU A 49 4.27 5.16 8.29
C GLU A 49 3.75 3.71 8.21
N MET A 50 4.65 2.71 8.14
CA MET A 50 4.33 1.28 7.98
C MET A 50 3.42 1.04 6.77
N ILE A 51 3.81 1.52 5.59
CA ILE A 51 3.06 1.33 4.35
C ILE A 51 3.23 -0.14 3.89
N PRO A 52 2.15 -0.87 3.57
CA PRO A 52 2.25 -2.26 3.15
C PRO A 52 2.95 -2.36 1.81
N LEU A 53 3.69 -3.44 1.58
CA LEU A 53 4.09 -3.82 0.22
C LEU A 53 2.87 -4.38 -0.54
N VAL A 54 2.91 -4.33 -1.88
CA VAL A 54 1.85 -4.96 -2.70
C VAL A 54 1.78 -6.46 -2.41
N CYS A 55 2.92 -7.14 -2.23
CA CYS A 55 2.91 -8.57 -1.87
C CYS A 55 2.31 -8.85 -0.47
N THR A 56 2.37 -7.89 0.45
CA THR A 56 1.66 -8.00 1.74
C THR A 56 0.15 -8.03 1.54
N ALA A 57 -0.36 -7.17 0.65
CA ALA A 57 -1.78 -7.15 0.27
C ALA A 57 -2.22 -8.39 -0.53
N MET A 58 -1.28 -9.10 -1.17
CA MET A 58 -1.54 -10.38 -1.85
C MET A 58 -1.55 -11.55 -0.87
N LYS A 59 -0.64 -11.54 0.12
CA LYS A 59 -0.48 -12.63 1.09
C LYS A 59 -1.53 -12.59 2.21
N TYR A 60 -1.97 -11.40 2.60
CA TYR A 60 -2.86 -11.21 3.74
C TYR A 60 -4.08 -10.36 3.40
N PRO A 61 -5.25 -10.65 4.01
CA PRO A 61 -6.42 -9.79 3.91
C PRO A 61 -6.20 -8.51 4.72
N LEU A 62 -5.93 -7.40 4.04
CA LEU A 62 -5.78 -6.09 4.68
C LEU A 62 -7.13 -5.37 4.76
N SER A 63 -7.48 -4.90 5.95
CA SER A 63 -8.58 -3.97 6.17
C SER A 63 -8.14 -2.54 5.85
N ILE A 64 -7.89 -2.28 4.57
CA ILE A 64 -7.45 -0.98 4.04
C ILE A 64 -8.43 -0.51 2.95
N GLY A 65 -8.57 0.80 2.80
CA GLY A 65 -9.32 1.36 1.68
C GLY A 65 -8.75 0.92 0.33
N TYR A 66 -9.61 0.72 -0.67
CA TYR A 66 -9.16 0.33 -2.00
C TYR A 66 -9.97 0.97 -3.12
N VAL A 67 -9.40 0.95 -4.31
CA VAL A 67 -10.01 1.34 -5.58
C VAL A 67 -9.86 0.21 -6.59
N THR A 68 -10.91 -0.05 -7.35
CA THR A 68 -10.88 -0.94 -8.51
C THR A 68 -10.77 -0.08 -9.76
N VAL A 69 -9.77 -0.36 -10.59
CA VAL A 69 -9.48 0.45 -11.78
C VAL A 69 -9.83 -0.27 -13.08
N ASP A 70 -9.93 0.48 -14.16
CA ASP A 70 -10.00 -0.09 -15.50
C ASP A 70 -8.65 -0.64 -16.00
N GLU A 71 -8.67 -1.31 -17.14
CA GLU A 71 -7.47 -1.92 -17.71
C GLU A 71 -6.41 -0.88 -18.13
N GLY A 72 -6.84 0.29 -18.61
CA GLY A 72 -5.93 1.36 -19.04
C GLY A 72 -5.18 1.95 -17.84
N ALA A 73 -5.91 2.24 -16.78
CA ALA A 73 -5.36 2.68 -15.50
C ALA A 73 -4.48 1.59 -14.85
N ALA A 74 -4.88 0.32 -14.90
CA ALA A 74 -4.07 -0.78 -14.42
C ALA A 74 -2.68 -0.82 -15.11
N LYS A 75 -2.65 -0.73 -16.44
CA LYS A 75 -1.39 -0.69 -17.22
C LYS A 75 -0.55 0.54 -16.88
N ALA A 76 -1.18 1.69 -16.65
CA ALA A 76 -0.48 2.91 -16.28
C ALA A 76 0.14 2.82 -14.87
N LEU A 77 -0.60 2.28 -13.89
CA LEU A 77 -0.13 2.09 -12.52
C LEU A 77 1.07 1.15 -12.42
N ILE A 78 1.06 0.05 -13.19
CA ILE A 78 2.19 -0.90 -13.25
C ILE A 78 3.45 -0.25 -13.88
N ARG A 79 3.30 0.87 -14.60
CA ARG A 79 4.41 1.66 -15.14
C ARG A 79 4.80 2.83 -14.24
N GLY A 80 4.23 2.93 -13.04
CA GLY A 80 4.53 3.97 -12.07
C GLY A 80 3.78 5.30 -12.27
N ALA A 81 2.77 5.35 -13.14
CA ALA A 81 1.93 6.53 -13.25
C ALA A 81 1.05 6.71 -12.00
N ASP A 82 0.65 7.95 -11.73
CA ASP A 82 -0.37 8.26 -10.73
C ASP A 82 -1.77 7.84 -11.18
N LEU A 83 -2.67 7.67 -10.21
CA LEU A 83 -4.07 7.37 -10.49
C LEU A 83 -4.84 8.65 -10.79
N PHE A 84 -5.53 8.68 -11.93
CA PHE A 84 -6.48 9.73 -12.30
C PHE A 84 -7.92 9.21 -12.18
N ALA A 85 -8.83 10.09 -11.76
CA ALA A 85 -10.23 9.72 -11.48
C ALA A 85 -10.99 9.01 -12.62
N PRO A 86 -10.78 9.33 -13.92
CA PRO A 86 -11.47 8.63 -15.00
C PRO A 86 -11.21 7.12 -15.03
N GLY A 87 -10.07 6.66 -14.51
CA GLY A 87 -9.69 5.26 -14.50
C GLY A 87 -10.27 4.43 -13.35
N ILE A 88 -11.03 5.06 -12.45
CA ILE A 88 -11.63 4.40 -11.28
C ILE A 88 -13.00 3.84 -11.66
N ARG A 89 -13.16 2.52 -11.53
CA ARG A 89 -14.43 1.82 -11.75
C ARG A 89 -15.26 1.71 -10.49
N ASP A 90 -14.61 1.44 -9.37
CA ASP A 90 -15.25 1.30 -8.07
C ASP A 90 -14.26 1.66 -6.95
N TYR A 91 -14.77 1.92 -5.74
CA TYR A 91 -13.95 2.20 -4.58
C TYR A 91 -14.65 1.85 -3.27
N GLN A 92 -13.85 1.40 -2.31
CA GLN A 92 -14.23 1.24 -0.91
C GLN A 92 -13.15 1.91 -0.05
N CYS A 93 -13.23 3.23 0.08
CA CYS A 93 -12.37 4.04 0.94
C CYS A 93 -13.12 5.25 1.49
N LYS A 94 -12.58 5.88 2.55
CA LYS A 94 -13.00 7.24 2.92
C LYS A 94 -12.42 8.25 1.92
N CYS A 95 -11.27 7.90 1.36
CA CYS A 95 -10.52 8.65 0.36
C CYS A 95 -10.19 10.05 0.88
N LEU A 96 -9.70 10.09 2.12
CA LEU A 96 -9.24 11.31 2.80
C LEU A 96 -7.84 11.68 2.29
N PRO A 97 -7.49 12.98 2.26
CA PRO A 97 -6.13 13.43 1.96
C PRO A 97 -5.07 12.67 2.76
N GLY A 98 -4.07 12.13 2.06
CA GLY A 98 -2.97 11.36 2.64
C GLY A 98 -3.31 9.91 3.01
N GLU A 99 -4.57 9.47 2.84
CA GLU A 99 -4.95 8.08 3.10
C GLU A 99 -4.19 7.13 2.17
N ILE A 100 -3.65 6.05 2.74
CA ILE A 100 -3.02 4.97 2.00
C ILE A 100 -4.12 4.01 1.55
N ILE A 101 -4.21 3.78 0.25
CA ILE A 101 -5.21 2.90 -0.36
C ILE A 101 -4.55 1.89 -1.31
N LEU A 102 -5.25 0.79 -1.56
CA LEU A 102 -4.83 -0.23 -2.51
C LEU A 102 -5.54 -0.05 -3.85
N ALA A 103 -4.80 -0.07 -4.95
CA ALA A 103 -5.36 -0.19 -6.29
C ALA A 103 -5.44 -1.66 -6.71
N LYS A 104 -6.59 -2.06 -7.26
CA LYS A 104 -6.87 -3.41 -7.73
C LYS A 104 -7.38 -3.44 -9.17
N TYR A 105 -7.09 -4.52 -9.88
CA TYR A 105 -7.73 -4.87 -11.15
C TYR A 105 -8.15 -6.33 -11.11
N ASN A 106 -9.45 -6.61 -11.33
CA ASN A 106 -10.05 -7.94 -11.17
C ASN A 106 -9.63 -8.60 -9.84
N ASP A 107 -9.82 -7.87 -8.74
CA ASP A 107 -9.44 -8.24 -7.36
C ASP A 107 -7.95 -8.47 -7.08
N ARG A 108 -7.08 -8.33 -8.08
CA ARG A 108 -5.63 -8.45 -7.90
C ARG A 108 -5.03 -7.12 -7.44
N PRO A 109 -4.33 -7.08 -6.28
CA PRO A 109 -3.54 -5.93 -5.84
C PRO A 109 -2.50 -5.55 -6.91
N LEU A 110 -2.41 -4.26 -7.26
CA LEU A 110 -1.45 -3.76 -8.26
C LEU A 110 -0.49 -2.72 -7.70
N SER A 111 -1.01 -1.83 -6.87
CA SER A 111 -0.27 -0.66 -6.42
C SER A 111 -0.84 -0.13 -5.10
N ILE A 112 0.04 0.42 -4.28
CA ILE A 112 -0.30 1.19 -3.09
C ILE A 112 -0.23 2.66 -3.47
N LEU A 113 -1.30 3.39 -3.13
CA LEU A 113 -1.47 4.78 -3.50
C LEU A 113 -1.63 5.66 -2.26
N ARG A 114 -1.30 6.94 -2.41
CA ARG A 114 -1.58 7.99 -1.43
C ARG A 114 -2.58 8.99 -2.00
N VAL A 115 -3.73 9.13 -1.36
CA VAL A 115 -4.79 10.04 -1.82
C VAL A 115 -4.32 11.51 -1.76
N VAL A 116 -4.56 12.26 -2.84
CA VAL A 116 -4.15 13.68 -2.91
C VAL A 116 -5.11 14.61 -2.15
N PRO A 117 -4.68 15.83 -1.75
CA PRO A 117 -5.52 16.74 -0.97
C PRO A 117 -6.86 17.12 -1.60
N ASN A 118 -6.93 17.21 -2.92
CA ASN A 118 -8.14 17.59 -3.67
C ASN A 118 -8.97 16.39 -4.16
N ALA A 119 -8.67 15.17 -3.69
CA ALA A 119 -9.41 13.97 -4.09
C ALA A 119 -10.94 14.07 -3.92
N PRO A 120 -11.50 14.73 -2.87
CA PRO A 120 -12.95 14.92 -2.76
C PRO A 120 -13.57 15.68 -3.93
N GLU A 121 -12.90 16.73 -4.44
CA GLU A 121 -13.36 17.53 -5.58
C GLU A 121 -13.17 16.78 -6.90
N VAL A 122 -12.02 16.10 -7.04
CA VAL A 122 -11.67 15.28 -8.19
C VAL A 122 -12.68 14.14 -8.39
N ARG A 123 -13.20 13.57 -7.29
CA ARG A 123 -14.26 12.57 -7.31
C ARG A 123 -15.57 13.13 -7.86
N THR A 124 -15.99 14.31 -7.39
CA THR A 124 -17.23 14.96 -7.84
C THR A 124 -17.16 15.30 -9.33
N ASN A 125 -16.03 15.82 -9.78
CA ASN A 125 -15.85 16.26 -11.17
C ASN A 125 -15.38 15.13 -12.11
N LYS A 126 -15.10 13.94 -11.58
CA LYS A 126 -14.53 12.77 -12.28
C LYS A 126 -13.31 13.12 -13.14
N LYS A 127 -12.52 14.11 -12.73
CA LYS A 127 -11.39 14.65 -13.51
C LYS A 127 -10.26 15.08 -12.59
N GLY A 128 -9.03 14.75 -12.99
CA GLY A 128 -7.82 15.11 -12.26
C GLY A 128 -7.15 13.93 -11.56
N LYS A 129 -5.98 14.20 -10.97
CA LYS A 129 -5.21 13.24 -10.18
C LYS A 129 -5.97 12.91 -8.90
N PHE A 130 -6.17 11.63 -8.62
CA PHE A 130 -6.89 11.13 -7.46
C PHE A 130 -5.95 10.62 -6.35
N ALA A 131 -4.85 9.97 -6.74
CA ALA A 131 -3.87 9.47 -5.79
C ALA A 131 -2.49 9.33 -6.45
N GLU A 132 -1.44 9.53 -5.66
CA GLU A 132 -0.04 9.33 -6.05
C GLU A 132 0.34 7.87 -5.93
N ASN A 133 1.09 7.36 -6.91
CA ASN A 133 1.59 5.99 -6.89
C ASN A 133 2.91 5.91 -6.12
N ILE A 134 2.86 5.27 -4.95
CA ILE A 134 4.02 5.21 -4.04
C ILE A 134 4.70 3.84 -4.02
N HIS A 135 4.01 2.80 -4.50
CA HIS A 135 4.57 1.47 -4.67
C HIS A 135 3.68 0.67 -5.64
N HIS A 136 4.28 -0.09 -6.57
CA HIS A 136 3.53 -0.91 -7.53
C HIS A 136 4.28 -2.19 -7.90
N ILE A 137 3.56 -3.14 -8.50
CA ILE A 137 4.17 -4.33 -9.09
C ILE A 137 5.27 -3.91 -10.06
N SER A 138 6.41 -4.60 -10.02
CA SER A 138 7.60 -4.39 -10.86
C SER A 138 8.45 -3.15 -10.57
N ASP A 139 8.12 -2.35 -9.55
CA ASP A 139 9.03 -1.30 -9.09
C ASP A 139 10.24 -1.85 -8.32
N GLU A 140 11.14 -0.97 -7.88
CA GLU A 140 12.36 -1.35 -7.17
C GLU A 140 12.08 -2.11 -5.85
N LEU A 141 11.07 -1.69 -5.09
CA LEU A 141 10.68 -2.34 -3.83
C LEU A 141 10.09 -3.74 -4.09
N TRP A 142 9.23 -3.86 -5.09
CA TRP A 142 8.64 -5.12 -5.52
C TRP A 142 9.72 -6.09 -5.97
N ASN A 143 10.66 -5.62 -6.80
CA ASN A 143 11.74 -6.44 -7.31
C ASN A 143 12.68 -6.92 -6.20
N SER A 144 12.85 -6.13 -5.15
CA SER A 144 13.71 -6.46 -4.01
C SER A 144 13.06 -7.45 -3.05
N PHE A 145 11.75 -7.36 -2.83
CA PHE A 145 11.09 -8.05 -1.70
C PHE A 145 9.92 -8.96 -2.08
N CYS A 146 9.33 -8.80 -3.27
CA CYS A 146 8.07 -9.47 -3.64
C CYS A 146 8.18 -10.51 -4.76
N ARG A 147 9.36 -10.71 -5.38
CA ARG A 147 9.55 -11.57 -6.59
C ARG A 147 9.12 -13.04 -6.45
N GLY A 148 8.93 -13.56 -5.24
CA GLY A 148 8.42 -14.92 -4.99
C GLY A 148 6.97 -14.99 -4.52
N SER A 149 6.21 -13.89 -4.57
CA SER A 149 4.85 -13.78 -4.02
C SER A 149 3.72 -13.70 -5.06
N ALA A 150 4.04 -13.90 -6.34
CA ALA A 150 3.11 -13.82 -7.47
C ALA A 150 2.80 -15.21 -8.05
#